data_AF-A0A830HPS4-F1
#
_entry.id   AF-A0A830HPS4-F1
#
_cell.length_a   1.000
_cell.length_b   1.000
_cell.length_c   1.000
_cell.angle_alpha   90.00
_cell.angle_beta   90.00
_cell.angle_gamma   90.00
#
_symmetry.space_group_name_H-M   'P 1'
#
loop_
_entity.id
_entity.type
_entity.pdbx_description
1 polymer ?
#
loop_
_entity_poly.entity_id
_entity_poly.type
_entity_poly.pdbx_seq_one_letter_code
_entity_poly.pdbx_strand_id
1 'polypeptide(L)'
;MREYAVVYEYVAVRASPSLHAPTLDFLRQGAVVHAVAPPDEDRWIRLHVDEERRKKYGGRKDAYMLTDGAVIGLPLLLKPVEDEETTKRKEKVATRKVVEPAPAPEPAPPPPPSTTGWGESVRDASSVALERLRKAHERALQVSGPLSPVSRVYSTSDIHTDHAGNMDLVTAKWPNAPQHSVLIVAGDVSHIRAQQIKTFSALVKKYDHVFFTPGNHDLWVLGKEHSDSVELLCNLAESLGEVGVKLLPTRLPRADGKGEILIAPMFSWYDSDFLEKDRRMPSQTEQNFDAACKWPPPIGAESNPRQSYGVRAISLFMAALNLPMLEELIPEGQRRRSDESIAELPVVAFSHFYPQPDLYYGYSGLAKVMGSTKLQDQVFALRPDVHVFGHSHLDVDRRIGNTRYVQYALGYPKDRWGDRDPKLVWEKA
;
A
#
# COMPACT_ATOMS: atom_id res chain seq x y z
N MET A 1 -7.61 28.37 27.96
CA MET A 1 -7.41 26.91 28.01
C MET A 1 -8.72 26.25 27.66
N ARG A 2 -8.70 25.15 26.92
CA ARG A 2 -9.93 24.46 26.52
C ARG A 2 -10.02 23.13 27.25
N GLU A 3 -11.20 22.78 27.74
CA GLU A 3 -11.41 21.54 28.48
C GLU A 3 -11.74 20.38 27.54
N TYR A 4 -11.15 19.23 27.85
CA TYR A 4 -11.38 17.98 27.16
C TYR A 4 -11.72 16.90 28.19
N ALA A 5 -12.79 16.16 27.94
CA ALA A 5 -13.14 14.97 28.69
C ALA A 5 -12.60 13.72 27.98
N VAL A 6 -12.03 12.81 28.75
CA VAL A 6 -11.66 11.47 28.28
C VAL A 6 -12.94 10.68 28.05
N VAL A 7 -13.19 10.26 26.80
CA VAL A 7 -14.39 9.52 26.40
C VAL A 7 -14.12 8.04 26.09
N TYR A 8 -12.86 7.65 26.06
CA TYR A 8 -12.42 6.26 25.90
C TYR A 8 -11.95 5.64 27.24
N GLU A 9 -11.94 4.32 27.36
CA GLU A 9 -11.74 3.59 28.63
C GLU A 9 -10.53 4.11 29.44
N TYR A 10 -9.40 4.28 28.76
CA TYR A 10 -8.22 5.00 29.26
C TYR A 10 -7.41 5.57 28.09
N VAL A 11 -6.77 6.73 28.31
CA VAL A 11 -5.94 7.42 27.32
C VAL A 11 -4.58 7.76 27.92
N ALA A 12 -3.52 7.43 27.18
CA ALA A 12 -2.15 7.66 27.61
C ALA A 12 -1.77 9.15 27.54
N VAL A 13 -1.13 9.65 28.59
CA VAL A 13 -0.42 10.93 28.59
C VAL A 13 1.01 10.67 28.16
N ARG A 14 1.50 11.42 27.17
CA ARG A 14 2.78 11.19 26.50
C ARG A 14 3.73 12.36 26.68
N ALA A 15 5.04 12.07 26.68
CA ALA A 15 6.08 13.09 26.85
C ALA A 15 6.28 14.02 25.64
N SER A 16 5.82 13.60 24.45
CA SER A 16 5.80 14.37 23.20
C SER A 16 4.57 13.94 22.37
N PRO A 17 4.15 14.70 21.34
CA PRO A 17 2.99 14.36 20.51
C PRO A 17 3.32 13.19 19.55
N SER A 18 3.54 12.00 20.11
CA SER A 18 3.88 10.78 19.37
C SER A 18 3.43 9.55 20.14
N LEU A 19 2.93 8.55 19.40
CA LEU A 19 2.52 7.25 19.95
C LEU A 19 3.70 6.47 20.54
N HIS A 20 4.91 6.73 20.05
CA HIS A 20 6.15 6.09 20.51
C HIS A 20 6.82 6.83 21.67
N ALA A 21 6.31 8.01 22.04
CA ALA A 21 6.86 8.75 23.15
C ALA A 21 6.65 8.00 24.48
N PRO A 22 7.54 8.17 25.46
CA PRO A 22 7.35 7.64 26.81
C PRO A 22 5.97 8.00 27.37
N THR A 23 5.29 7.00 27.94
CA THR A 23 4.03 7.21 28.66
C THR A 23 4.34 7.79 30.03
N LEU A 24 3.73 8.92 30.35
CA LEU A 24 3.84 9.60 31.63
C LEU A 24 2.71 9.20 32.58
N ASP A 25 1.53 8.88 32.05
CA ASP A 25 0.32 8.59 32.83
C ASP A 25 -0.76 7.89 31.98
N PHE A 26 -1.81 7.40 32.64
CA PHE A 26 -3.04 6.98 32.00
C PHE A 26 -4.24 7.64 32.69
N LEU A 27 -5.07 8.33 31.91
CA LEU A 27 -6.31 8.93 32.41
C LEU A 27 -7.50 8.10 31.97
N ARG A 28 -8.39 7.78 32.91
CA ARG A 28 -9.58 6.96 32.66
C ARG A 28 -10.72 7.80 32.08
N GLN A 29 -11.68 7.12 31.45
CA GLN A 29 -12.93 7.71 31.00
C GLN A 29 -13.58 8.58 32.10
N GLY A 30 -14.02 9.78 31.72
CA GLY A 30 -14.60 10.78 32.62
C GLY A 30 -13.58 11.76 33.23
N ALA A 31 -12.28 11.49 33.12
CA ALA A 31 -11.27 12.48 33.52
C ALA A 31 -11.33 13.73 32.63
N VAL A 32 -11.22 14.91 33.24
CA VAL A 32 -11.17 16.20 32.53
C VAL A 32 -9.75 16.75 32.56
N VAL A 33 -9.29 17.22 31.40
CA VAL A 33 -7.97 17.85 31.24
C VAL A 33 -8.10 19.21 30.56
N HIS A 34 -7.21 20.12 30.92
CA HIS A 34 -7.14 21.45 30.31
C HIS A 34 -6.02 21.47 29.27
N ALA A 35 -6.38 21.80 28.03
CA ALA A 35 -5.43 21.97 26.94
C ALA A 35 -4.98 23.44 26.84
N VAL A 36 -3.66 23.63 26.68
CA VAL A 36 -3.04 24.95 26.50
C VAL A 36 -3.19 25.43 25.04
N ALA A 37 -3.37 24.49 24.10
CA ALA A 37 -3.62 24.74 22.68
C ALA A 37 -4.67 23.75 22.14
N PRO A 38 -5.46 24.12 21.12
CA PRO A 38 -6.30 23.16 20.39
C PRO A 38 -5.43 22.07 19.74
N PRO A 39 -6.04 20.96 19.27
CA PRO A 39 -5.29 19.89 18.64
C PRO A 39 -4.58 20.44 17.40
N ASP A 40 -3.33 20.06 17.21
CA ASP A 40 -2.60 20.30 15.96
C ASP A 40 -3.15 19.43 14.81
N GLU A 41 -2.59 19.56 13.60
CA GLU A 41 -2.97 18.73 12.46
C GLU A 41 -2.84 17.22 12.74
N ASP A 42 -1.94 16.86 13.66
CA ASP A 42 -1.68 15.50 14.13
C ASP A 42 -2.61 15.06 15.28
N ARG A 43 -3.61 15.89 15.63
CA ARG A 43 -4.69 15.60 16.58
C ARG A 43 -4.19 15.44 18.02
N TRP A 44 -3.03 16.01 18.38
CA TRP A 44 -2.50 16.02 19.74
C TRP A 44 -2.87 17.31 20.46
N ILE A 45 -3.36 17.20 21.69
CA ILE A 45 -3.46 18.35 22.59
C ILE A 45 -2.24 18.41 23.51
N ARG A 46 -1.75 19.63 23.74
CA ARG A 46 -0.78 19.89 24.81
C ARG A 46 -1.51 20.21 26.10
N LEU A 47 -1.27 19.41 27.13
CA LEU A 47 -1.88 19.55 28.45
C LEU A 47 -1.27 20.70 29.24
N HIS A 48 -2.10 21.34 30.05
CA HIS A 48 -1.63 22.16 31.16
C HIS A 48 -1.16 21.23 32.29
N VAL A 49 0.13 21.35 32.64
CA VAL A 49 0.78 20.55 33.71
C VAL A 49 0.96 21.43 34.94
N ASP A 50 0.10 21.25 35.94
CA ASP A 50 0.22 21.89 37.26
C ASP A 50 1.40 21.32 38.08
N GLU A 51 1.65 21.86 39.26
CA GLU A 51 2.79 21.45 40.09
C GLU A 51 2.71 19.98 40.56
N GLU A 52 1.50 19.47 40.78
CA GLU A 52 1.27 18.08 41.21
C GLU A 52 1.56 17.10 40.07
N ARG A 53 1.00 17.35 38.89
CA ARG A 53 1.29 16.60 37.66
C ARG A 53 2.75 16.73 37.26
N ARG A 54 3.38 17.89 37.48
CA ARG A 54 4.80 18.08 37.21
C ARG A 54 5.67 17.17 38.08
N LYS A 55 5.33 17.00 39.37
CA LYS A 55 6.01 16.01 40.24
C LYS A 55 5.78 14.58 39.72
N LYS A 56 4.54 14.26 39.33
CA LYS A 56 4.18 12.95 38.76
C LYS A 56 4.90 12.64 37.44
N TYR A 57 5.13 13.64 36.59
CA TYR A 57 5.73 13.50 35.25
C TYR A 57 7.26 13.69 35.25
N GLY A 58 7.92 13.53 36.41
CA GLY A 58 9.38 13.61 36.51
C GLY A 58 9.94 15.01 36.24
N GLY A 59 9.21 16.06 36.64
CA GLY A 59 9.61 17.46 36.49
C GLY A 59 9.28 18.10 35.13
N ARG A 60 8.71 17.34 34.19
CA ARG A 60 8.35 17.81 32.85
C ARG A 60 7.26 18.88 32.89
N LYS A 61 7.38 19.87 32.00
CA LYS A 61 6.40 20.96 31.83
C LYS A 61 5.41 20.71 30.69
N ASP A 62 5.78 19.84 29.76
CA ASP A 62 4.95 19.49 28.60
C ASP A 62 4.49 18.04 28.69
N ALA A 63 3.22 17.83 28.37
CA ALA A 63 2.59 16.52 28.27
C ALA A 63 1.51 16.58 27.19
N TYR A 64 1.30 15.48 26.48
CA TYR A 64 0.45 15.44 25.29
C TYR A 64 -0.53 14.28 25.35
N MET A 65 -1.72 14.46 24.79
CA MET A 65 -2.71 13.40 24.62
C MET A 65 -3.27 13.43 23.21
N LEU A 66 -3.46 12.25 22.63
CA LEU A 66 -4.10 12.08 21.34
C LEU A 66 -5.61 12.25 21.50
N THR A 67 -6.22 13.11 20.69
CA THR A 67 -7.66 13.38 20.77
C THR A 67 -8.49 12.39 19.96
N ASP A 68 -7.97 11.92 18.84
CA ASP A 68 -8.66 11.04 17.92
C ASP A 68 -7.85 9.76 17.71
N GLY A 69 -8.43 8.64 18.14
CA GLY A 69 -7.81 7.33 18.11
C GLY A 69 -7.78 6.69 16.72
N ALA A 70 -8.34 7.33 15.68
CA ALA A 70 -8.41 6.75 14.35
C ALA A 70 -7.02 6.32 13.82
N VAL A 71 -5.97 7.07 14.19
CA VAL A 71 -4.57 6.76 13.83
C VAL A 71 -4.03 5.47 14.47
N ILE A 72 -4.73 4.91 15.45
CA ILE A 72 -4.43 3.64 16.13
C ILE A 72 -5.61 2.66 16.10
N GLY A 73 -6.58 2.86 15.19
CA GLY A 73 -7.75 2.00 15.06
C GLY A 73 -8.75 2.10 16.21
N LEU A 74 -8.67 3.17 17.01
CA LEU A 74 -9.58 3.44 18.13
C LEU A 74 -10.59 4.55 17.77
N PRO A 75 -11.74 4.63 18.46
CA PRO A 75 -12.66 5.75 18.28
C PRO A 75 -12.06 7.05 18.87
N LEU A 76 -12.85 8.13 18.84
CA LEU A 76 -12.49 9.39 19.49
C LEU A 76 -12.07 9.15 20.95
N LEU A 77 -10.92 9.69 21.35
CA LEU A 77 -10.34 9.48 22.69
C LEU A 77 -10.71 10.62 23.65
N LEU A 78 -10.74 11.84 23.14
CA LEU A 78 -11.03 13.06 23.89
C LEU A 78 -12.12 13.88 23.19
N LYS A 79 -13.09 14.39 23.96
CA LYS A 79 -14.13 15.29 23.46
C LYS A 79 -14.01 16.67 24.13
N PRO A 80 -14.09 17.79 23.40
CA PRO A 80 -14.20 19.11 24.01
C PRO A 80 -15.41 19.16 24.93
N VAL A 81 -15.25 19.70 26.14
CA VAL A 81 -16.37 20.05 27.01
C VAL A 81 -17.00 21.31 26.41
N GLU A 82 -18.25 21.23 25.94
CA GLU A 82 -18.94 22.37 25.33
C GLU A 82 -19.53 23.27 26.42
N ASP A 83 -19.26 24.59 26.35
CA ASP A 83 -19.93 25.59 27.19
C ASP A 83 -21.41 25.73 26.76
N GLU A 84 -22.32 25.94 27.71
CA GLU A 84 -23.78 26.04 27.51
C GLU A 84 -24.20 27.08 26.45
N GLU A 85 -23.34 28.05 26.13
CA GLU A 85 -23.59 29.08 25.10
C GLU A 85 -23.52 28.53 23.66
N THR A 86 -22.74 27.47 23.41
CA THR A 86 -22.57 26.88 22.07
C THR A 86 -23.77 26.05 21.62
N THR A 87 -24.53 25.49 22.56
CA THR A 87 -25.70 24.63 22.29
C THR A 87 -26.84 25.43 21.66
N LYS A 88 -27.04 26.69 22.09
CA LYS A 88 -28.08 27.59 21.54
C LYS A 88 -27.82 28.05 20.10
N ARG A 89 -26.56 28.04 19.64
CA ARG A 89 -26.21 28.37 18.24
C ARG A 89 -26.45 27.21 17.27
N LYS A 90 -26.30 25.96 17.73
CA LYS A 90 -26.49 24.76 16.88
C LYS A 90 -27.96 24.47 16.57
N GLU A 91 -28.88 24.75 17.49
CA GLU A 91 -30.34 24.58 17.24
C GLU A 91 -30.86 25.46 16.10
N LYS A 92 -30.23 26.61 15.85
CA LYS A 92 -30.60 27.50 14.73
C LYS A 92 -30.07 27.05 13.36
N VAL A 93 -29.09 26.16 13.32
CA VAL A 93 -28.44 25.66 12.09
C VAL A 93 -29.01 24.29 11.66
N ALA A 94 -29.59 23.53 12.58
CA ALA A 94 -30.13 22.19 12.36
C ALA A 94 -31.36 22.12 11.42
N THR A 95 -31.88 23.24 10.91
CA THR A 95 -33.01 23.28 9.97
C THR A 95 -32.60 23.28 8.48
N ARG A 96 -31.29 23.23 8.16
CA ARG A 96 -30.83 22.97 6.77
C ARG A 96 -30.40 21.52 6.61
N LYS A 97 -31.14 20.79 5.76
CA LYS A 97 -30.77 19.45 5.26
C LYS A 97 -29.30 19.44 4.83
N VAL A 98 -28.52 18.55 5.43
CA VAL A 98 -27.17 18.22 4.95
C VAL A 98 -27.35 17.47 3.63
N VAL A 99 -27.05 18.16 2.53
CA VAL A 99 -26.81 17.54 1.23
C VAL A 99 -25.37 17.05 1.28
N GLU A 100 -25.14 15.75 1.07
CA GLU A 100 -23.78 15.22 0.89
C GLU A 100 -23.09 16.01 -0.23
N PRO A 101 -21.82 16.43 -0.05
CA PRO A 101 -21.10 17.08 -1.14
C PRO A 101 -21.02 16.10 -2.31
N ALA A 102 -21.37 16.59 -3.51
CA ALA A 102 -21.24 15.80 -4.73
C ALA A 102 -19.82 15.23 -4.85
N PRO A 103 -19.66 14.00 -5.37
CA PRO A 103 -18.34 13.43 -5.61
C PRO A 103 -17.52 14.43 -6.43
N ALA A 104 -16.26 14.64 -6.01
CA ALA A 104 -15.35 15.47 -6.77
C ALA A 104 -15.31 14.97 -8.23
N PRO A 105 -15.36 15.88 -9.24
CA PRO A 105 -15.30 15.47 -10.63
C PRO A 105 -14.03 14.66 -10.89
N GLU A 106 -14.13 13.60 -11.72
CA GLU A 106 -12.95 12.83 -12.12
C GLU A 106 -11.90 13.80 -12.69
N PRO A 107 -10.63 13.69 -12.25
CA PRO A 107 -9.56 14.50 -12.83
C PRO A 107 -9.46 14.24 -14.34
N ALA A 108 -9.00 15.24 -15.08
CA ALA A 108 -8.85 15.14 -16.52
C ALA A 108 -8.00 13.90 -16.87
N PRO A 109 -8.41 13.11 -17.88
CA PRO A 109 -7.73 11.86 -18.19
C PRO A 109 -6.29 12.14 -18.66
N PRO A 110 -5.26 11.46 -18.12
CA PRO A 110 -3.90 11.53 -18.62
C PRO A 110 -3.83 11.09 -20.10
N PRO A 111 -2.73 11.43 -20.81
CA PRO A 111 -2.49 10.91 -22.15
C PRO A 111 -2.51 9.37 -22.17
N PRO A 112 -2.77 8.74 -23.32
CA PRO A 112 -2.74 7.29 -23.44
C PRO A 112 -1.38 6.73 -22.99
N PRO A 113 -1.34 5.49 -22.46
CA PRO A 113 -0.10 4.81 -22.16
C PRO A 113 0.81 4.86 -23.39
N SER A 114 1.97 5.50 -23.26
CA SER A 114 2.93 5.57 -24.35
C SER A 114 4.34 5.55 -23.82
N THR A 115 5.25 5.06 -24.65
CA THR A 115 6.69 5.10 -24.41
C THR A 115 7.29 6.48 -24.73
N THR A 116 6.49 7.44 -25.20
CA THR A 116 6.95 8.78 -25.58
C THR A 116 7.57 9.48 -24.36
N GLY A 117 8.85 9.89 -24.47
CA GLY A 117 9.61 10.49 -23.37
C GLY A 117 10.40 9.51 -22.49
N TRP A 118 10.38 8.21 -22.82
CA TRP A 118 11.21 7.20 -22.17
C TRP A 118 12.56 7.12 -22.86
N GLY A 119 13.65 7.15 -22.09
CA GLY A 119 15.00 6.99 -22.64
C GLY A 119 15.16 5.62 -23.33
N GLU A 120 15.87 5.59 -24.45
CA GLU A 120 16.16 4.36 -25.22
C GLU A 120 16.74 3.26 -24.33
N SER A 121 17.69 3.62 -23.45
CA SER A 121 18.30 2.71 -22.48
C SER A 121 17.29 2.04 -21.54
N VAL A 122 16.24 2.76 -21.11
CA VAL A 122 15.18 2.22 -20.24
C VAL A 122 14.32 1.23 -21.03
N ARG A 123 14.00 1.55 -22.29
CA ARG A 123 13.22 0.66 -23.17
C ARG A 123 13.95 -0.65 -23.42
N ASP A 124 15.23 -0.59 -23.77
CA ASP A 124 16.05 -1.78 -24.01
C ASP A 124 16.16 -2.65 -22.75
N ALA A 125 16.49 -2.03 -21.61
CA ALA A 125 16.60 -2.74 -20.35
C ALA A 125 15.26 -3.40 -19.94
N SER A 126 14.14 -2.68 -20.09
CA SER A 126 12.81 -3.22 -19.78
C SER A 126 12.42 -4.37 -20.72
N SER A 127 12.79 -4.31 -21.99
CA SER A 127 12.51 -5.37 -22.97
C SER A 127 13.25 -6.66 -22.62
N VAL A 128 14.52 -6.55 -22.23
CA VAL A 128 15.33 -7.70 -21.79
C VAL A 128 14.76 -8.31 -20.50
N ALA A 129 14.41 -7.48 -19.51
CA ALA A 129 13.81 -7.96 -18.28
C ALA A 129 12.45 -8.64 -18.51
N LEU A 130 11.60 -8.03 -19.33
CA LEU A 130 10.27 -8.54 -19.68
C LEU A 130 10.34 -9.92 -20.35
N GLU A 131 11.31 -10.15 -21.23
CA GLU A 131 11.51 -11.45 -21.85
C GLU A 131 11.81 -12.55 -20.83
N ARG A 132 12.63 -12.25 -19.82
CA ARG A 132 12.89 -13.19 -18.71
C ARG A 132 11.65 -13.41 -17.84
N LEU A 133 10.91 -12.33 -17.54
CA LEU A 133 9.65 -12.42 -16.80
C LEU A 133 8.60 -13.28 -17.53
N ARG A 134 8.53 -13.19 -18.87
CA ARG A 134 7.63 -14.02 -19.69
C ARG A 134 7.98 -15.50 -19.58
N LYS A 135 9.26 -15.85 -19.74
CA LYS A 135 9.72 -17.25 -19.58
C LYS A 135 9.40 -17.80 -18.19
N ALA A 136 9.64 -17.01 -17.15
CA ALA A 136 9.29 -17.38 -15.77
C ALA A 136 7.77 -17.57 -15.60
N HIS A 137 6.96 -16.71 -16.21
CA HIS A 137 5.51 -16.81 -16.16
C HIS A 137 4.97 -18.04 -16.91
N GLU A 138 5.49 -18.33 -18.11
CA GLU A 138 5.18 -19.54 -18.86
C GLU A 138 5.50 -20.79 -18.05
N ARG A 139 6.66 -20.80 -17.37
CA ARG A 139 7.02 -21.86 -16.45
C ARG A 139 6.00 -22.00 -15.32
N ALA A 140 5.56 -20.89 -14.73
CA ALA A 140 4.54 -20.90 -13.69
C ALA A 140 3.22 -21.51 -14.15
N LEU A 141 2.79 -21.19 -15.39
CA LEU A 141 1.59 -21.77 -16.00
C LEU A 141 1.76 -23.27 -16.24
N GLN A 142 2.91 -23.72 -16.73
CA GLN A 142 3.20 -25.15 -16.92
C GLN A 142 3.18 -25.93 -15.60
N VAL A 143 3.80 -25.38 -14.54
CA VAL A 143 3.84 -26.00 -13.21
C VAL A 143 2.44 -26.05 -12.58
N SER A 144 1.63 -25.02 -12.77
CA SER A 144 0.27 -24.94 -12.24
C SER A 144 -0.72 -25.90 -12.94
N GLY A 145 -0.40 -26.36 -14.16
CA GLY A 145 -1.33 -27.10 -15.00
C GLY A 145 -2.48 -26.23 -15.55
N PRO A 146 -3.58 -26.84 -16.01
CA PRO A 146 -4.73 -26.10 -16.53
C PRO A 146 -5.30 -25.09 -15.52
N LEU A 147 -5.57 -23.86 -15.97
CA LEU A 147 -6.12 -22.80 -15.13
C LEU A 147 -7.53 -23.18 -14.66
N SER A 148 -7.72 -23.27 -13.34
CA SER A 148 -9.00 -23.62 -12.75
C SER A 148 -9.91 -22.39 -12.64
N PRO A 149 -11.24 -22.60 -12.55
CA PRO A 149 -12.16 -21.48 -12.38
C PRO A 149 -11.96 -20.74 -11.06
N VAL A 150 -12.26 -19.44 -11.05
CA VAL A 150 -12.15 -18.57 -9.87
C VAL A 150 -13.53 -18.03 -9.46
N SER A 151 -13.79 -18.03 -8.15
CA SER A 151 -14.94 -17.35 -7.53
C SER A 151 -14.53 -16.27 -6.53
N ARG A 152 -13.30 -16.33 -6.02
CA ARG A 152 -12.79 -15.48 -4.94
C ARG A 152 -11.36 -15.04 -5.18
N VAL A 153 -11.08 -13.78 -4.88
CA VAL A 153 -9.72 -13.24 -4.83
C VAL A 153 -9.48 -12.67 -3.45
N TYR A 154 -8.47 -13.22 -2.78
CA TYR A 154 -7.93 -12.74 -1.52
C TYR A 154 -6.67 -11.92 -1.77
N SER A 155 -6.32 -11.03 -0.84
CA SER A 155 -5.08 -10.27 -0.91
C SER A 155 -4.39 -10.07 0.43
N THR A 156 -3.08 -9.88 0.34
CA THR A 156 -2.19 -9.44 1.41
C THR A 156 -1.00 -8.68 0.79
N SER A 157 -0.27 -7.95 1.62
CA SER A 157 1.03 -7.34 1.27
C SER A 157 1.92 -7.31 2.51
N ASP A 158 3.19 -6.91 2.35
CA ASP A 158 4.09 -6.60 3.46
C ASP A 158 4.16 -7.76 4.47
N ILE A 159 4.34 -8.97 3.95
CA ILE A 159 4.34 -10.19 4.76
C ILE A 159 5.58 -10.23 5.66
N HIS A 160 6.73 -9.70 5.21
CA HIS A 160 7.98 -9.62 5.99
C HIS A 160 8.32 -10.93 6.73
N THR A 161 8.36 -12.02 5.97
CA THR A 161 8.63 -13.37 6.50
C THR A 161 10.01 -13.55 7.10
N ASP A 162 10.91 -12.56 6.95
CA ASP A 162 12.16 -12.44 7.71
C ASP A 162 11.91 -12.49 9.23
N HIS A 163 10.73 -12.06 9.66
CA HIS A 163 10.24 -12.30 11.01
C HIS A 163 9.67 -13.71 11.14
N ALA A 164 10.27 -14.52 12.01
CA ALA A 164 9.81 -15.88 12.30
C ALA A 164 8.31 -15.96 12.63
N GLY A 165 7.76 -15.00 13.38
CA GLY A 165 6.33 -14.95 13.68
C GLY A 165 5.44 -14.77 12.45
N ASN A 166 5.88 -14.03 11.44
CA ASN A 166 5.17 -13.89 10.16
C ASN A 166 5.33 -15.16 9.31
N MET A 167 6.54 -15.75 9.28
CA MET A 167 6.78 -17.04 8.61
C MET A 167 5.88 -18.14 9.18
N ASP A 168 5.80 -18.26 10.50
CA ASP A 168 4.97 -19.26 11.18
C ASP A 168 3.47 -19.00 10.92
N LEU A 169 3.05 -17.74 10.94
CA LEU A 169 1.69 -17.36 10.61
C LEU A 169 1.30 -17.83 9.20
N VAL A 170 2.10 -17.50 8.20
CA VAL A 170 1.82 -17.81 6.79
C VAL A 170 1.89 -19.31 6.52
N THR A 171 2.91 -19.99 7.05
CA THR A 171 3.16 -21.39 6.70
C THR A 171 2.32 -22.36 7.51
N ALA A 172 2.10 -22.09 8.81
CA ALA A 172 1.45 -23.03 9.73
C ALA A 172 0.02 -22.62 10.11
N LYS A 173 -0.26 -21.33 10.31
CA LYS A 173 -1.53 -20.90 10.92
C LYS A 173 -2.60 -20.47 9.92
N TRP A 174 -2.22 -19.80 8.83
CA TRP A 174 -3.20 -19.39 7.82
C TRP A 174 -3.98 -20.60 7.30
N PRO A 175 -5.31 -20.52 7.23
CA PRO A 175 -6.13 -21.64 6.80
C PRO A 175 -5.89 -21.98 5.32
N ASN A 176 -6.25 -23.19 4.93
CA ASN A 176 -6.38 -23.50 3.50
C ASN A 176 -7.59 -22.74 2.96
N ALA A 177 -7.44 -22.10 1.81
CA ALA A 177 -8.53 -21.35 1.21
C ALA A 177 -9.58 -22.30 0.63
N PRO A 178 -10.84 -21.83 0.46
CA PRO A 178 -11.83 -22.55 -0.33
C PRO A 178 -11.34 -22.80 -1.76
N GLN A 179 -11.91 -23.80 -2.43
CA GLN A 179 -11.72 -23.98 -3.87
C GLN A 179 -12.13 -22.71 -4.65
N HIS A 180 -11.57 -22.60 -5.84
CA HIS A 180 -11.73 -21.49 -6.77
C HIS A 180 -11.21 -20.17 -6.20
N SER A 181 -10.05 -20.22 -5.54
CA SER A 181 -9.45 -19.08 -4.83
C SER A 181 -8.12 -18.63 -5.43
N VAL A 182 -7.99 -17.31 -5.54
CA VAL A 182 -6.74 -16.62 -5.87
C VAL A 182 -6.21 -15.94 -4.61
N LEU A 183 -4.90 -15.98 -4.39
CA LEU A 183 -4.20 -15.07 -3.49
C LEU A 183 -3.34 -14.09 -4.27
N ILE A 184 -3.54 -12.81 -4.02
CA ILE A 184 -2.66 -11.72 -4.44
C ILE A 184 -1.70 -11.39 -3.30
N VAL A 185 -0.40 -11.35 -3.59
CA VAL A 185 0.65 -10.86 -2.70
C VAL A 185 1.26 -9.60 -3.29
N ALA A 186 0.88 -8.43 -2.76
CA ALA A 186 1.27 -7.12 -3.26
C ALA A 186 2.59 -6.61 -2.63
N GLY A 187 3.66 -7.39 -2.80
CA GLY A 187 5.03 -7.01 -2.43
C GLY A 187 5.40 -7.16 -0.95
N ASP A 188 6.70 -6.96 -0.72
CA ASP A 188 7.40 -7.00 0.57
C ASP A 188 7.22 -8.32 1.34
N VAL A 189 7.68 -9.41 0.73
CA VAL A 189 7.63 -10.74 1.34
C VAL A 189 8.86 -11.05 2.17
N SER A 190 10.05 -10.85 1.60
CA SER A 190 11.34 -11.06 2.28
C SER A 190 12.50 -10.61 1.40
N HIS A 191 13.63 -10.21 1.98
CA HIS A 191 14.85 -9.89 1.23
C HIS A 191 15.75 -11.13 1.10
N ILE A 192 15.41 -12.21 1.79
CA ILE A 192 16.12 -13.49 1.77
C ILE A 192 15.40 -14.45 0.81
N ARG A 193 16.11 -14.87 -0.25
CA ARG A 193 15.56 -15.74 -1.31
C ARG A 193 14.95 -17.03 -0.77
N ALA A 194 15.67 -17.74 0.09
CA ALA A 194 15.20 -19.01 0.64
C ALA A 194 13.87 -18.85 1.41
N GLN A 195 13.67 -17.71 2.08
CA GLN A 195 12.43 -17.41 2.77
C GLN A 195 11.31 -17.07 1.80
N GLN A 196 11.57 -16.28 0.75
CA GLN A 196 10.59 -16.05 -0.31
C GLN A 196 10.09 -17.37 -0.91
N ILE A 197 11.00 -18.28 -1.30
CA ILE A 197 10.63 -19.59 -1.85
C ILE A 197 9.85 -20.43 -0.84
N LYS A 198 10.27 -20.48 0.42
CA LYS A 198 9.54 -21.19 1.48
C LYS A 198 8.12 -20.65 1.66
N THR A 199 7.97 -19.32 1.70
CA THR A 199 6.69 -18.63 1.83
C THR A 199 5.78 -18.98 0.67
N PHE A 200 6.23 -18.77 -0.57
CA PHE A 200 5.40 -19.06 -1.75
C PHE A 200 5.09 -20.54 -1.92
N SER A 201 6.02 -21.44 -1.57
CA SER A 201 5.78 -22.89 -1.57
C SER A 201 4.67 -23.32 -0.60
N ALA A 202 4.46 -22.58 0.48
CA ALA A 202 3.34 -22.79 1.38
C ALA A 202 2.04 -22.20 0.81
N LEU A 203 2.10 -21.00 0.22
CA LEU A 203 0.93 -20.31 -0.32
C LEU A 203 0.31 -21.05 -1.51
N VAL A 204 1.11 -21.57 -2.44
CA VAL A 204 0.59 -22.34 -3.59
C VAL A 204 -0.06 -23.67 -3.21
N LYS A 205 0.13 -24.14 -1.96
CA LYS A 205 -0.59 -25.30 -1.41
C LYS A 205 -1.93 -24.92 -0.77
N LYS A 206 -2.13 -23.64 -0.46
CA LYS A 206 -3.30 -23.11 0.25
C LYS A 206 -4.34 -22.49 -0.69
N TYR A 207 -3.92 -22.04 -1.87
CA TYR A 207 -4.74 -21.35 -2.87
C TYR A 207 -4.53 -21.99 -4.25
N ASP A 208 -5.57 -21.99 -5.09
CA ASP A 208 -5.48 -22.57 -6.43
C ASP A 208 -4.55 -21.76 -7.34
N HIS A 209 -4.52 -20.44 -7.13
CA HIS A 209 -3.62 -19.53 -7.83
C HIS A 209 -3.00 -18.52 -6.89
N VAL A 210 -1.70 -18.28 -7.05
CA VAL A 210 -0.97 -17.24 -6.32
C VAL A 210 -0.33 -16.29 -7.31
N PHE A 211 -0.58 -15.00 -7.12
CA PHE A 211 -0.01 -13.91 -7.91
C PHE A 211 0.84 -13.01 -7.02
N PHE A 212 1.92 -12.48 -7.60
CA PHE A 212 2.89 -11.66 -6.88
C PHE A 212 3.38 -10.50 -7.75
N THR A 213 3.64 -9.36 -7.10
CA THR A 213 4.42 -8.24 -7.64
C THR A 213 5.43 -7.84 -6.57
N PRO A 214 6.70 -7.57 -6.92
CA PRO A 214 7.72 -7.24 -5.94
C PRO A 214 7.49 -5.88 -5.29
N GLY A 215 7.81 -5.80 -4.00
CA GLY A 215 8.02 -4.52 -3.31
C GLY A 215 9.48 -4.12 -3.28
N ASN A 216 9.81 -3.05 -2.53
CA ASN A 216 11.20 -2.62 -2.42
C ASN A 216 12.06 -3.62 -1.65
N HIS A 217 11.52 -4.20 -0.59
CA HIS A 217 12.24 -5.13 0.28
C HIS A 217 12.61 -6.41 -0.46
N ASP A 218 11.75 -6.86 -1.39
CA ASP A 218 12.03 -8.03 -2.25
C ASP A 218 13.21 -7.81 -3.20
N LEU A 219 13.58 -6.56 -3.47
CA LEU A 219 14.64 -6.16 -4.42
C LEU A 219 15.89 -5.58 -3.73
N TRP A 220 16.03 -5.78 -2.43
CA TRP A 220 17.23 -5.41 -1.69
C TRP A 220 18.44 -6.28 -2.05
N VAL A 221 19.57 -5.64 -2.36
CA VAL A 221 20.84 -6.28 -2.69
C VAL A 221 21.81 -6.10 -1.51
N LEU A 222 21.70 -7.00 -0.53
CA LEU A 222 22.49 -6.99 0.72
C LEU A 222 23.78 -7.83 0.65
N GLY A 223 23.98 -8.60 -0.43
CA GLY A 223 25.12 -9.50 -0.63
C GLY A 223 25.76 -9.38 -2.02
N LYS A 224 26.58 -10.37 -2.38
CA LYS A 224 27.25 -10.45 -3.69
C LYS A 224 26.59 -11.44 -4.66
N GLU A 225 25.51 -12.10 -4.25
CA GLU A 225 24.80 -13.12 -5.05
C GLU A 225 24.12 -12.53 -6.28
N HIS A 226 23.75 -11.25 -6.22
CA HIS A 226 23.15 -10.51 -7.31
C HIS A 226 23.94 -9.23 -7.56
N SER A 227 24.14 -8.93 -8.84
CA SER A 227 24.87 -7.74 -9.27
C SER A 227 24.05 -6.47 -9.06
N ASP A 228 22.73 -6.54 -9.27
CA ASP A 228 21.78 -5.43 -9.14
C ASP A 228 20.33 -5.92 -8.91
N SER A 229 19.43 -4.97 -8.66
CA SER A 229 18.01 -5.18 -8.34
C SER A 229 17.17 -5.64 -9.55
N VAL A 230 17.61 -5.39 -10.79
CA VAL A 230 16.93 -5.87 -12.00
C VAL A 230 17.27 -7.33 -12.24
N GLU A 231 18.53 -7.72 -12.08
CA GLU A 231 18.92 -9.13 -12.10
C GLU A 231 18.22 -9.90 -10.98
N LEU A 232 18.17 -9.34 -9.76
CA LEU A 232 17.47 -9.94 -8.63
C LEU A 232 15.98 -10.14 -8.93
N LEU A 233 15.31 -9.15 -9.53
CA LEU A 233 13.91 -9.24 -9.98
C LEU A 233 13.71 -10.43 -10.93
N CYS A 234 14.50 -10.52 -12.00
CA CYS A 234 14.36 -11.60 -12.97
C CYS A 234 14.66 -12.98 -12.35
N ASN A 235 15.74 -13.09 -11.55
CA ASN A 235 16.09 -14.34 -10.87
C ASN A 235 15.00 -14.76 -9.87
N LEU A 236 14.36 -13.79 -9.21
CA LEU A 236 13.23 -14.06 -8.30
C LEU A 236 12.04 -14.60 -9.08
N ALA A 237 11.65 -13.93 -10.16
CA ALA A 237 10.58 -14.36 -11.02
C ALA A 237 10.79 -15.79 -11.52
N GLU A 238 12.00 -16.12 -12.00
CA GLU A 238 12.36 -17.47 -12.45
C GLU A 238 12.18 -18.51 -11.33
N SER A 239 12.68 -18.21 -10.13
CA SER A 239 12.55 -19.12 -8.98
C SER A 239 11.09 -19.30 -8.53
N LEU A 240 10.29 -18.25 -8.62
CA LEU A 240 8.86 -18.28 -8.28
C LEU A 240 8.02 -18.97 -9.35
N GLY A 241 8.44 -18.87 -10.62
CA GLY A 241 7.84 -19.60 -11.73
C GLY A 241 7.97 -21.12 -11.55
N GLU A 242 9.11 -21.61 -11.04
CA GLU A 242 9.30 -23.03 -10.69
C GLU A 242 8.34 -23.52 -9.59
N VAL A 243 7.77 -22.61 -8.79
CA VAL A 243 6.82 -22.92 -7.72
C VAL A 243 5.36 -22.72 -8.17
N GLY A 244 5.13 -22.15 -9.36
CA GLY A 244 3.78 -21.90 -9.89
C GLY A 244 3.18 -20.51 -9.59
N VAL A 245 3.99 -19.59 -9.08
CA VAL A 245 3.55 -18.20 -8.79
C VAL A 245 3.60 -17.35 -10.04
N LYS A 246 2.54 -16.56 -10.24
CA LYS A 246 2.34 -15.76 -11.46
C LYS A 246 2.67 -14.29 -11.21
N LEU A 247 3.59 -13.73 -12.01
CA LEU A 247 4.01 -12.34 -11.92
C LEU A 247 3.55 -11.47 -13.10
N LEU A 248 2.89 -12.06 -14.10
CA LEU A 248 2.35 -11.36 -15.25
C LEU A 248 0.82 -11.53 -15.30
N PRO A 249 0.11 -10.66 -16.03
CA PRO A 249 -1.34 -10.70 -16.14
C PRO A 249 -1.85 -12.05 -16.67
N THR A 250 -2.91 -12.57 -16.07
CA THR A 250 -3.50 -13.85 -16.47
C THR A 250 -5.01 -13.77 -16.43
N ARG A 251 -5.64 -14.18 -17.53
CA ARG A 251 -7.09 -14.38 -17.62
C ARG A 251 -7.42 -15.74 -17.02
N LEU A 252 -8.36 -15.76 -16.07
CA LEU A 252 -8.82 -16.96 -15.40
C LEU A 252 -10.31 -17.14 -15.69
N PRO A 253 -10.77 -18.37 -15.99
CA PRO A 253 -12.19 -18.61 -16.18
C PRO A 253 -12.94 -18.33 -14.89
N ARG A 254 -14.13 -17.74 -14.98
CA ARG A 254 -14.96 -17.52 -13.80
C ARG A 254 -15.76 -18.78 -13.49
N ALA A 255 -15.88 -19.10 -12.19
CA ALA A 255 -16.64 -20.26 -11.72
C ALA A 255 -18.13 -20.19 -12.05
N ASP A 256 -18.69 -18.99 -12.26
CA ASP A 256 -20.08 -18.78 -12.67
C ASP A 256 -20.31 -18.97 -14.19
N GLY A 257 -19.26 -19.30 -14.95
CA GLY A 257 -19.32 -19.50 -16.40
C GLY A 257 -19.53 -18.22 -17.22
N LYS A 258 -19.53 -17.03 -16.59
CA LYS A 258 -19.78 -15.74 -17.27
C LYS A 258 -18.49 -15.09 -17.73
N GLY A 259 -17.73 -15.81 -18.56
CA GLY A 259 -16.47 -15.34 -19.13
C GLY A 259 -15.28 -15.47 -18.17
N GLU A 260 -14.39 -14.49 -18.20
CA GLU A 260 -13.11 -14.52 -17.51
C GLU A 260 -12.97 -13.36 -16.52
N ILE A 261 -11.99 -13.46 -15.63
CA ILE A 261 -11.47 -12.35 -14.82
C ILE A 261 -9.98 -12.20 -15.13
N LEU A 262 -9.50 -10.97 -15.24
CA LEU A 262 -8.07 -10.70 -15.33
C LEU A 262 -7.50 -10.40 -13.95
N ILE A 263 -6.50 -11.19 -13.54
CA ILE A 263 -5.62 -10.84 -12.42
C ILE A 263 -4.38 -10.17 -13.00
N ALA A 264 -4.14 -8.91 -12.65
CA ALA A 264 -3.14 -8.06 -13.28
C ALA A 264 -2.09 -7.55 -12.27
N PRO A 265 -1.00 -8.31 -12.05
CA PRO A 265 0.19 -7.77 -11.37
C PRO A 265 0.74 -6.58 -12.17
N MET A 266 1.04 -5.49 -11.46
CA MET A 266 1.66 -4.29 -12.02
C MET A 266 2.99 -4.05 -11.30
N PHE A 267 4.06 -3.96 -12.08
CA PHE A 267 5.35 -3.51 -11.59
C PHE A 267 5.29 -2.01 -11.31
N SER A 268 5.89 -1.59 -10.21
CA SER A 268 5.79 -0.20 -9.78
C SER A 268 7.02 0.20 -8.98
N TRP A 269 7.31 1.50 -9.01
CA TRP A 269 8.22 2.17 -8.08
C TRP A 269 7.66 3.55 -7.76
N TYR A 270 8.45 4.39 -7.11
CA TYR A 270 8.11 5.76 -6.81
C TYR A 270 8.85 6.81 -7.65
N ASP A 271 8.26 7.98 -7.77
CA ASP A 271 8.93 9.20 -8.24
C ASP A 271 8.57 10.38 -7.32
N SER A 272 9.40 11.43 -7.36
CA SER A 272 9.22 12.60 -6.51
C SER A 272 8.01 13.47 -6.88
N ASP A 273 7.42 13.24 -8.06
CA ASP A 273 6.35 14.05 -8.62
C ASP A 273 4.98 13.54 -8.18
N PHE A 274 4.88 12.29 -7.71
CA PHE A 274 3.61 11.67 -7.32
C PHE A 274 2.78 12.47 -6.32
N LEU A 275 3.45 13.19 -5.42
CA LEU A 275 2.80 14.11 -4.48
C LEU A 275 3.19 15.55 -4.80
N GLU A 276 2.81 16.05 -5.97
CA GLU A 276 3.14 17.42 -6.43
C GLU A 276 2.82 18.52 -5.41
N LYS A 277 1.79 18.32 -4.57
CA LYS A 277 1.39 19.28 -3.51
C LYS A 277 2.41 19.37 -2.37
N ASP A 278 3.26 18.36 -2.21
CA ASP A 278 4.27 18.29 -1.17
C ASP A 278 5.59 18.96 -1.60
N ARG A 279 5.67 20.26 -1.29
CA ARG A 279 6.82 21.12 -1.62
C ARG A 279 7.98 21.03 -0.64
N ARG A 280 7.94 20.13 0.34
CA ARG A 280 9.02 19.99 1.33
C ARG A 280 10.28 19.44 0.67
N MET A 281 11.43 19.73 1.28
CA MET A 281 12.66 19.00 0.98
C MET A 281 12.53 17.55 1.47
N PRO A 282 13.06 16.56 0.72
CA PRO A 282 13.03 15.18 1.16
C PRO A 282 13.83 14.97 2.44
N SER A 283 13.28 14.18 3.35
CA SER A 283 13.98 13.74 4.55
C SER A 283 15.14 12.79 4.20
N GLN A 284 16.06 12.59 5.15
CA GLN A 284 17.12 11.57 4.99
C GLN A 284 16.52 10.16 4.89
N THR A 285 15.40 9.91 5.57
CA THR A 285 14.67 8.65 5.51
C THR A 285 14.15 8.38 4.10
N GLU A 286 13.52 9.35 3.44
CA GLU A 286 13.07 9.22 2.04
C GLU A 286 14.24 9.02 1.08
N GLN A 287 15.34 9.74 1.28
CA GLN A 287 16.52 9.61 0.42
C GLN A 287 17.18 8.24 0.53
N ASN A 288 17.10 7.59 1.69
CA ASN A 288 17.72 6.30 1.96
C ASN A 288 16.72 5.15 2.03
N PHE A 289 15.44 5.38 1.71
CA PHE A 289 14.34 4.45 2.01
C PHE A 289 14.62 3.05 1.47
N ASP A 290 15.11 2.98 0.24
CA ASP A 290 15.45 1.77 -0.49
C ASP A 290 16.95 1.70 -0.85
N ALA A 291 17.84 2.31 -0.05
CA ALA A 291 19.28 2.35 -0.32
C ALA A 291 19.95 0.95 -0.38
N ALA A 292 19.24 -0.08 0.06
CA ALA A 292 19.63 -1.47 -0.11
C ALA A 292 19.44 -1.99 -1.56
N CYS A 293 18.58 -1.37 -2.36
CA CYS A 293 18.50 -1.61 -3.79
C CYS A 293 19.74 -1.10 -4.52
N LYS A 294 20.02 -1.65 -5.69
CA LYS A 294 21.11 -1.26 -6.55
C LYS A 294 20.64 -1.32 -7.99
N TRP A 295 20.70 -0.22 -8.72
CA TRP A 295 20.15 -0.10 -10.06
C TRP A 295 21.26 -0.08 -11.11
N PRO A 296 21.11 -0.81 -12.23
CA PRO A 296 22.12 -0.82 -13.28
C PRO A 296 22.13 0.51 -14.07
N PRO A 297 23.25 0.91 -14.70
CA PRO A 297 23.40 2.22 -15.35
C PRO A 297 22.29 2.66 -16.33
N PRO A 298 21.61 1.77 -17.10
CA PRO A 298 20.50 2.18 -17.96
C PRO A 298 19.29 2.79 -17.22
N ILE A 299 19.18 2.53 -15.91
CA ILE A 299 18.02 2.84 -15.05
C ILE A 299 18.44 3.63 -13.79
N GLY A 300 19.65 3.38 -13.27
CA GLY A 300 20.22 3.99 -12.06
C GLY A 300 21.32 5.00 -12.36
N ALA A 301 21.72 5.77 -11.34
CA ALA A 301 22.86 6.68 -11.45
C ALA A 301 24.18 5.90 -11.43
N GLU A 302 25.02 6.04 -12.46
CA GLU A 302 26.30 5.31 -12.57
C GLU A 302 27.25 5.64 -11.39
N SER A 303 27.28 6.90 -10.96
CA SER A 303 28.12 7.35 -9.83
C SER A 303 27.60 6.88 -8.46
N ASN A 304 26.31 6.53 -8.36
CA ASN A 304 25.70 6.04 -7.13
C ASN A 304 24.55 5.08 -7.46
N PRO A 305 24.84 3.79 -7.73
CA PRO A 305 23.81 2.84 -8.15
C PRO A 305 22.81 2.51 -7.05
N ARG A 306 23.07 2.89 -5.79
CA ARG A 306 22.14 2.73 -4.66
C ARG A 306 21.20 3.92 -4.45
N GLN A 307 21.34 4.95 -5.28
CA GLN A 307 20.44 6.09 -5.26
C GLN A 307 19.19 5.80 -6.08
N SER A 308 18.06 5.60 -5.41
CA SER A 308 16.75 5.51 -6.07
C SER A 308 15.97 6.82 -5.99
N TYR A 309 16.13 7.57 -4.89
CA TYR A 309 15.43 8.84 -4.72
C TYR A 309 15.79 9.84 -5.82
N GLY A 310 14.76 10.40 -6.47
CA GLY A 310 14.90 11.37 -7.56
C GLY A 310 15.28 10.74 -8.91
N VAL A 311 15.42 9.42 -9.00
CA VAL A 311 15.78 8.72 -10.25
C VAL A 311 14.53 8.20 -10.95
N ARG A 312 13.90 9.08 -11.74
CA ARG A 312 12.65 8.79 -12.48
C ARG A 312 12.77 7.60 -13.45
N ALA A 313 13.97 7.27 -13.90
CA ALA A 313 14.19 6.14 -14.80
C ALA A 313 13.77 4.78 -14.18
N ILE A 314 13.79 4.65 -12.85
CA ILE A 314 13.36 3.43 -12.15
C ILE A 314 11.85 3.23 -12.25
N SER A 315 11.05 4.26 -11.94
CA SER A 315 9.60 4.18 -12.05
C SER A 315 9.13 4.03 -13.49
N LEU A 316 9.84 4.67 -14.44
CA LEU A 316 9.63 4.43 -15.86
C LEU A 316 9.92 2.97 -16.18
N PHE A 317 11.10 2.43 -15.91
CA PHE A 317 11.44 1.03 -16.16
C PHE A 317 10.34 0.06 -15.70
N MET A 318 9.86 0.21 -14.45
CA MET A 318 8.79 -0.63 -13.91
C MET A 318 7.48 -0.48 -14.70
N ALA A 319 7.10 0.76 -15.02
CA ALA A 319 5.92 1.00 -15.84
C ALA A 319 6.04 0.38 -17.25
N ALA A 320 7.24 0.20 -17.83
CA ALA A 320 7.37 -0.38 -19.19
C ALA A 320 6.97 -1.83 -19.18
N LEU A 321 7.28 -2.54 -18.09
CA LEU A 321 6.94 -3.95 -17.92
C LEU A 321 5.42 -4.16 -17.97
N ASN A 322 4.63 -3.14 -17.66
CA ASN A 322 3.16 -3.18 -17.68
C ASN A 322 2.56 -2.85 -19.06
N LEU A 323 3.32 -2.25 -19.98
CA LEU A 323 2.80 -1.74 -21.25
C LEU A 323 2.14 -2.80 -22.13
N PRO A 324 2.70 -4.00 -22.32
CA PRO A 324 2.09 -4.99 -23.21
C PRO A 324 0.63 -5.33 -22.84
N MET A 325 0.33 -5.41 -21.55
CA MET A 325 -1.04 -5.64 -21.08
C MET A 325 -1.94 -4.44 -21.34
N LEU A 326 -1.42 -3.23 -21.10
CA LEU A 326 -2.19 -2.01 -21.34
C LEU A 326 -2.51 -1.84 -22.82
N GLU A 327 -1.57 -2.14 -23.70
CA GLU A 327 -1.73 -2.11 -25.16
C GLU A 327 -2.71 -3.19 -25.65
N GLU A 328 -2.74 -4.37 -25.01
CA GLU A 328 -3.76 -5.40 -25.29
C GLU A 328 -5.17 -4.93 -24.91
N LEU A 329 -5.30 -4.29 -23.75
CA LEU A 329 -6.61 -3.98 -23.16
C LEU A 329 -7.17 -2.60 -23.54
N ILE A 330 -6.33 -1.68 -24.00
CA ILE A 330 -6.71 -0.31 -24.33
C ILE A 330 -6.46 -0.11 -25.82
N PRO A 331 -7.52 -0.04 -26.64
CA PRO A 331 -7.38 0.14 -28.08
C PRO A 331 -6.57 1.39 -28.45
N GLU A 332 -5.83 1.31 -29.55
CA GLU A 332 -5.01 2.42 -30.04
C GLU A 332 -5.83 3.72 -30.16
N GLY A 333 -5.27 4.83 -29.67
CA GLY A 333 -5.92 6.13 -29.63
C GLY A 333 -6.88 6.35 -28.44
N GLN A 334 -7.19 5.31 -27.66
CA GLN A 334 -7.96 5.45 -26.42
C GLN A 334 -7.06 5.76 -25.23
N ARG A 335 -7.55 6.60 -24.31
CA ARG A 335 -6.82 6.96 -23.08
C ARG A 335 -6.99 5.94 -21.95
N ARG A 336 -8.09 5.18 -21.97
CA ARG A 336 -8.49 4.25 -20.91
C ARG A 336 -9.48 3.23 -21.46
N ARG A 337 -9.68 2.13 -20.75
CA ARG A 337 -10.71 1.12 -21.03
C ARG A 337 -12.12 1.74 -21.09
N SER A 338 -12.90 1.33 -22.08
CA SER A 338 -14.30 1.76 -22.25
C SER A 338 -15.21 1.09 -21.21
N ASP A 339 -16.39 1.65 -20.97
CA ASP A 339 -17.35 1.07 -20.02
C ASP A 339 -17.82 -0.32 -20.46
N GLU A 340 -17.94 -0.56 -21.77
CA GLU A 340 -18.24 -1.87 -22.35
C GLU A 340 -17.14 -2.89 -22.03
N SER A 341 -15.87 -2.51 -22.27
CA SER A 341 -14.73 -3.40 -22.00
C SER A 341 -14.58 -3.75 -20.50
N ILE A 342 -15.02 -2.84 -19.61
CA ILE A 342 -15.06 -3.05 -18.16
C ILE A 342 -16.17 -4.03 -17.79
N ALA A 343 -17.35 -3.89 -18.40
CA ALA A 343 -18.48 -4.78 -18.17
C ALA A 343 -18.18 -6.23 -18.61
N GLU A 344 -17.42 -6.40 -19.70
CA GLU A 344 -17.06 -7.71 -20.26
C GLU A 344 -15.96 -8.43 -19.47
N LEU A 345 -14.94 -7.69 -19.00
CA LEU A 345 -13.78 -8.27 -18.33
C LEU A 345 -13.55 -7.58 -16.98
N PRO A 346 -13.97 -8.20 -15.87
CA PRO A 346 -13.55 -7.78 -14.54
C PRO A 346 -12.03 -7.83 -14.41
N VAL A 347 -11.44 -6.79 -13.82
CA VAL A 347 -9.99 -6.69 -13.60
C VAL A 347 -9.70 -6.47 -12.13
N VAL A 348 -8.89 -7.36 -11.55
CA VAL A 348 -8.24 -7.15 -10.25
C VAL A 348 -6.78 -6.87 -10.50
N ALA A 349 -6.41 -5.60 -10.46
CA ALA A 349 -5.03 -5.16 -10.61
C ALA A 349 -4.36 -5.01 -9.25
N PHE A 350 -3.03 -5.09 -9.21
CA PHE A 350 -2.30 -4.82 -7.99
C PHE A 350 -0.86 -4.38 -8.21
N SER A 351 -0.39 -3.47 -7.37
CA SER A 351 0.97 -2.94 -7.35
C SER A 351 1.50 -2.98 -5.93
N HIS A 352 2.81 -2.91 -5.69
CA HIS A 352 3.26 -2.72 -4.32
C HIS A 352 3.05 -1.25 -3.87
N PHE A 353 3.49 -0.31 -4.70
CA PHE A 353 3.39 1.12 -4.44
C PHE A 353 1.98 1.68 -4.66
N TYR A 354 1.73 2.86 -4.10
CA TYR A 354 0.45 3.54 -4.14
C TYR A 354 0.06 3.95 -5.56
N PRO A 355 -1.16 3.59 -6.03
CA PRO A 355 -1.63 3.94 -7.36
C PRO A 355 -2.26 5.33 -7.43
N GLN A 356 -2.56 5.95 -6.29
CA GLN A 356 -3.16 7.29 -6.21
C GLN A 356 -2.61 8.03 -4.99
N PRO A 357 -2.27 9.32 -5.12
CA PRO A 357 -1.67 10.11 -4.04
C PRO A 357 -2.60 10.26 -2.83
N ASP A 358 -3.88 10.50 -3.07
CA ASP A 358 -4.87 10.78 -2.01
C ASP A 358 -5.15 9.55 -1.12
N LEU A 359 -4.72 8.35 -1.52
CA LEU A 359 -4.84 7.14 -0.71
C LEU A 359 -3.86 7.13 0.47
N TYR A 360 -2.75 7.87 0.39
CA TYR A 360 -1.76 7.93 1.46
C TYR A 360 -2.15 8.97 2.50
N TYR A 361 -2.29 8.53 3.76
CA TYR A 361 -2.60 9.40 4.90
C TYR A 361 -1.60 9.22 6.06
N GLY A 362 -0.45 8.61 5.77
CA GLY A 362 0.59 8.30 6.74
C GLY A 362 1.50 9.48 7.07
N TYR A 363 2.64 9.15 7.69
CA TYR A 363 3.66 10.11 8.06
C TYR A 363 4.21 10.86 6.83
N SER A 364 4.07 12.19 6.82
CA SER A 364 4.48 13.03 5.70
C SER A 364 5.96 12.84 5.33
N GLY A 365 6.84 12.51 6.27
CA GLY A 365 8.25 12.24 5.98
C GLY A 365 8.54 10.96 5.20
N LEU A 366 7.53 10.23 4.70
CA LEU A 366 7.69 9.14 3.73
C LEU A 366 6.88 9.38 2.45
N ALA A 367 6.21 10.53 2.33
CA ALA A 367 5.24 10.74 1.28
C ALA A 367 5.89 10.68 -0.13
N LYS A 368 7.15 11.13 -0.27
CA LYS A 368 7.87 11.18 -1.56
C LYS A 368 8.37 9.82 -2.07
N VAL A 369 8.15 8.73 -1.32
CA VAL A 369 8.52 7.37 -1.71
C VAL A 369 7.31 6.44 -1.84
N MET A 370 6.09 7.00 -1.93
CA MET A 370 4.86 6.20 -1.87
C MET A 370 4.40 5.63 -3.21
N GLY A 371 4.68 6.30 -4.32
CA GLY A 371 4.16 5.92 -5.64
C GLY A 371 4.71 6.80 -6.74
N SER A 372 4.21 6.59 -7.96
CA SER A 372 4.67 7.31 -9.16
C SER A 372 3.50 7.80 -9.99
N THR A 373 3.71 8.94 -10.63
CA THR A 373 2.76 9.51 -11.60
C THR A 373 2.44 8.51 -12.73
N LYS A 374 3.44 7.71 -13.14
CA LYS A 374 3.27 6.72 -14.21
C LYS A 374 2.40 5.54 -13.78
N LEU A 375 2.56 5.04 -12.56
CA LEU A 375 1.64 4.02 -12.04
C LEU A 375 0.21 4.58 -11.97
N GLN A 376 0.04 5.81 -11.49
CA GLN A 376 -1.26 6.48 -11.43
C GLN A 376 -1.93 6.55 -12.81
N ASP A 377 -1.18 6.98 -13.84
CA ASP A 377 -1.66 7.04 -15.22
C ASP A 377 -2.12 5.66 -15.71
N GLN A 378 -1.33 4.62 -15.44
CA GLN A 378 -1.62 3.26 -15.90
C GLN A 378 -2.86 2.67 -15.20
N VAL A 379 -3.01 2.89 -13.89
CA VAL A 379 -4.18 2.42 -13.14
C VAL A 379 -5.43 3.19 -13.55
N PHE A 380 -5.30 4.50 -13.78
CA PHE A 380 -6.38 5.31 -14.34
C PHE A 380 -6.82 4.77 -15.71
N ALA A 381 -5.87 4.42 -16.57
CA ALA A 381 -6.15 3.91 -17.91
C ALA A 381 -6.80 2.51 -17.86
N LEU A 382 -6.34 1.65 -16.94
CA LEU A 382 -6.84 0.29 -16.77
C LEU A 382 -8.24 0.23 -16.14
N ARG A 383 -8.61 1.20 -15.30
CA ARG A 383 -9.91 1.26 -14.59
C ARG A 383 -10.30 -0.09 -13.96
N PRO A 384 -9.46 -0.68 -13.09
CA PRO A 384 -9.75 -1.99 -12.53
C PRO A 384 -10.97 -1.94 -11.59
N ASP A 385 -11.70 -3.04 -11.44
CA ASP A 385 -12.77 -3.17 -10.44
C ASP A 385 -12.20 -3.05 -9.02
N VAL A 386 -11.03 -3.64 -8.83
CA VAL A 386 -10.27 -3.62 -7.58
C VAL A 386 -8.80 -3.37 -7.89
N HIS A 387 -8.18 -2.44 -7.17
CA HIS A 387 -6.73 -2.26 -7.17
C HIS A 387 -6.17 -2.55 -5.78
N VAL A 388 -5.36 -3.59 -5.64
CA VAL A 388 -4.68 -3.93 -4.38
C VAL A 388 -3.29 -3.29 -4.32
N PHE A 389 -2.87 -2.81 -3.16
CA PHE A 389 -1.53 -2.28 -2.93
C PHE A 389 -1.01 -2.48 -1.50
N GLY A 390 0.24 -2.11 -1.23
CA GLY A 390 0.96 -2.35 0.04
C GLY A 390 1.81 -1.16 0.50
N HIS A 391 3.04 -1.44 0.97
CA HIS A 391 4.14 -0.50 1.23
C HIS A 391 4.08 0.27 2.55
N SER A 392 2.95 0.92 2.85
CA SER A 392 2.90 1.84 4.01
C SER A 392 2.58 1.17 5.35
N HIS A 393 2.16 -0.10 5.31
CA HIS A 393 1.55 -0.83 6.44
C HIS A 393 0.26 -0.19 6.99
N LEU A 394 -0.37 0.72 6.25
CA LEU A 394 -1.64 1.36 6.62
C LEU A 394 -2.80 0.71 5.89
N ASP A 395 -3.86 0.38 6.62
CA ASP A 395 -5.04 -0.19 6.00
C ASP A 395 -5.78 0.84 5.14
N VAL A 396 -6.11 0.44 3.92
CA VAL A 396 -6.95 1.24 3.03
C VAL A 396 -8.03 0.35 2.46
N ASP A 397 -9.28 0.81 2.49
CA ASP A 397 -10.37 0.20 1.74
C ASP A 397 -11.34 1.31 1.33
N ARG A 398 -11.11 1.86 0.13
CA ARG A 398 -11.87 3.01 -0.36
C ARG A 398 -12.27 2.82 -1.81
N ARG A 399 -13.44 3.31 -2.16
CA ARG A 399 -13.90 3.35 -3.55
C ARG A 399 -13.70 4.77 -4.10
N ILE A 400 -13.03 4.88 -5.24
CA ILE A 400 -12.86 6.13 -5.98
C ILE A 400 -13.31 5.87 -7.41
N GLY A 401 -14.35 6.58 -7.86
CA GLY A 401 -15.07 6.21 -9.08
C GLY A 401 -15.57 4.77 -9.01
N ASN A 402 -15.29 3.98 -10.05
CA ASN A 402 -15.69 2.58 -10.13
C ASN A 402 -14.69 1.61 -9.48
N THR A 403 -13.49 2.07 -9.11
CA THR A 403 -12.42 1.22 -8.59
C THR A 403 -12.43 1.16 -7.06
N ARG A 404 -12.37 -0.04 -6.49
CA ARG A 404 -12.10 -0.27 -5.07
C ARG A 404 -10.60 -0.41 -4.83
N TYR A 405 -10.02 0.51 -4.09
CA TYR A 405 -8.61 0.50 -3.69
C TYR A 405 -8.47 -0.18 -2.33
N VAL A 406 -7.67 -1.23 -2.25
CA VAL A 406 -7.47 -2.01 -1.02
C VAL A 406 -5.99 -2.16 -0.70
N GLN A 407 -5.60 -1.73 0.50
CA GLN A 407 -4.37 -2.14 1.15
C GLN A 407 -4.73 -2.84 2.44
N TYR A 408 -4.17 -4.04 2.61
CA TYR A 408 -4.37 -4.85 3.81
C TYR A 408 -3.08 -5.58 4.14
N ALA A 409 -2.11 -4.79 4.57
CA ALA A 409 -0.77 -5.25 4.89
C ALA A 409 -0.81 -6.18 6.10
N LEU A 410 0.03 -7.22 6.10
CA LEU A 410 0.30 -7.97 7.32
C LEU A 410 1.22 -7.15 8.25
N GLY A 411 2.19 -6.46 7.66
CA GLY A 411 3.16 -5.62 8.35
C GLY A 411 4.09 -6.41 9.27
N TYR A 412 4.91 -5.68 10.03
CA TYR A 412 5.75 -6.29 11.04
C TYR A 412 4.89 -6.84 12.19
N PRO A 413 5.38 -7.85 12.95
CA PRO A 413 4.65 -8.37 14.12
C PRO A 413 4.20 -7.31 15.13
N LYS A 414 4.97 -6.22 15.26
CA LYS A 414 4.67 -5.08 16.15
C LYS A 414 3.62 -4.11 15.61
N ASP A 415 3.28 -4.20 14.33
CA ASP A 415 2.38 -3.25 13.66
C ASP A 415 0.90 -3.67 13.80
N ARG A 416 0.63 -4.88 14.28
CA ARG A 416 -0.72 -5.46 14.35
C ARG A 416 -1.07 -6.00 15.73
N TRP A 417 -2.37 -6.02 16.01
CA TRP A 417 -2.94 -6.70 17.16
C TRP A 417 -3.45 -8.08 16.74
N GLY A 418 -2.67 -9.12 17.06
CA GLY A 418 -3.03 -10.51 16.76
C GLY A 418 -2.67 -10.98 15.35
N ASP A 419 -3.15 -12.16 15.02
CA ASP A 419 -2.96 -12.78 13.70
C ASP A 419 -3.97 -12.17 12.69
N ARG A 420 -3.52 -11.96 11.45
CA ARG A 420 -4.32 -11.36 10.38
C ARG A 420 -4.32 -12.28 9.17
N ASP A 421 -5.50 -12.70 8.73
CA ASP A 421 -5.69 -13.53 7.54
C ASP A 421 -5.76 -12.67 6.26
N PRO A 422 -5.48 -13.23 5.07
CA PRO A 422 -5.66 -12.52 3.81
C PRO A 422 -7.11 -12.04 3.62
N LYS A 423 -7.27 -10.83 3.08
CA LYS A 423 -8.56 -10.16 2.93
C LYS A 423 -9.25 -10.56 1.64
N LEU A 424 -10.54 -10.90 1.71
CA LEU A 424 -11.36 -11.07 0.51
C LEU A 424 -11.60 -9.71 -0.16
N VAL A 425 -11.13 -9.55 -1.39
CA VAL A 425 -11.21 -8.28 -2.12
C VAL A 425 -12.14 -8.32 -3.33
N TRP A 426 -12.33 -9.50 -3.90
CA TRP A 426 -13.27 -9.74 -4.97
C TRP A 426 -13.95 -11.09 -4.74
N GLU A 427 -15.26 -11.11 -4.87
CA GLU A 427 -16.08 -12.33 -4.87
C GLU A 427 -17.22 -12.11 -5.86
N LYS A 428 -17.54 -13.13 -6.63
CA LYS A 428 -18.79 -13.20 -7.38
C LYS A 428 -19.62 -14.34 -6.81
N ALA A 429 -20.84 -13.97 -6.40
CA ALA A 429 -21.87 -14.89 -5.91
C ALA A 429 -22.41 -15.77 -7.04
#